data_AF-A0A0M8Z3H5-F1
#
_entry.id   AF-A0A0M8Z3H5-F1
#
_cell.length_a   1.000
_cell.length_b   1.000
_cell.length_c   1.000
_cell.angle_alpha   90.00
_cell.angle_beta   90.00
_cell.angle_gamma   90.00
#
_symmetry.space_group_name_H-M   'P 1'
#
loop_
_entity.id
_entity.type
_entity.pdbx_description
1 polymer ?
#
loop_
_entity_poly.entity_id
_entity_poly.type
_entity_poly.pdbx_seq_one_letter_code
_entity_poly.pdbx_strand_id
1 'polypeptide(L)'
;MALMDFKTITVPDPPEVTVRAGTAPDGKLTLKLVDLRLSDVSFLPLSVAAVPVGILSMLLSKPTASAVREFFTDQTLDVPLPQPLGTSFPAGDTEVKVRLDQPELGSHNGMLMISGTPSVS
;
A
#
# COMPACT_ATOMS: atom_id res chain seq x y z
N MET A 1 -22.45 21.69 -3.42
CA MET A 1 -22.17 20.86 -4.62
C MET A 1 -20.97 21.45 -5.31
N ALA A 2 -19.99 20.63 -5.70
CA ALA A 2 -18.85 21.12 -6.48
C ALA A 2 -19.35 21.57 -7.86
N LEU A 3 -18.78 22.67 -8.37
CA LEU A 3 -19.13 23.22 -9.69
C LEU A 3 -18.82 22.21 -10.81
N MET A 4 -17.73 21.46 -10.67
CA MET A 4 -17.35 20.34 -11.52
C MET A 4 -17.15 19.12 -10.65
N ASP A 5 -17.70 17.99 -11.08
CA ASP A 5 -17.64 16.72 -10.35
C ASP A 5 -17.25 15.59 -11.29
N PHE A 6 -16.41 14.67 -10.83
CA PHE A 6 -15.85 13.58 -11.60
C PHE A 6 -15.75 12.32 -10.76
N LYS A 7 -16.03 11.18 -11.40
CA LYS A 7 -15.70 9.86 -10.86
C LYS A 7 -14.39 9.39 -11.48
N THR A 8 -13.42 9.02 -10.65
CA THR A 8 -12.21 8.35 -11.10
C THR A 8 -12.51 6.88 -11.39
N ILE A 9 -12.05 6.38 -12.53
CA ILE A 9 -12.11 4.98 -12.95
C ILE A 9 -10.69 4.53 -13.23
N THR A 10 -10.35 3.32 -12.82
CA THR A 10 -9.02 2.74 -12.99
C THR A 10 -9.07 1.46 -13.80
N VAL A 11 -7.94 1.04 -14.40
CA VAL A 11 -7.83 -0.27 -15.05
C VAL A 11 -6.54 -0.95 -14.60
N PRO A 12 -6.60 -2.08 -13.86
CA PRO A 12 -7.81 -2.72 -13.29
C PRO A 12 -8.50 -1.84 -12.22
N ASP A 13 -9.77 -2.13 -11.92
CA ASP A 13 -10.56 -1.51 -10.84
C ASP A 13 -11.05 -2.58 -9.84
N PRO A 14 -10.55 -2.62 -8.60
CA PRO A 14 -9.51 -1.74 -8.06
C PRO A 14 -8.12 -2.01 -8.70
N PRO A 15 -7.18 -1.05 -8.62
CA PRO A 15 -5.79 -1.27 -9.03
C PRO A 15 -5.16 -2.43 -8.25
N GLU A 16 -4.27 -3.19 -8.90
CA GLU A 16 -3.55 -4.27 -8.24
C GLU A 16 -2.22 -3.74 -7.70
N VAL A 17 -1.95 -4.01 -6.43
CA VAL A 17 -0.83 -3.48 -5.67
C VAL A 17 -0.02 -4.66 -5.13
N THR A 18 1.27 -4.72 -5.47
CA THR A 18 2.19 -5.69 -4.89
C THR A 18 3.08 -5.01 -3.88
N VAL A 19 2.97 -5.42 -2.62
CA VAL A 19 3.78 -4.90 -1.52
C VAL A 19 4.73 -5.96 -1.01
N ARG A 20 5.84 -5.51 -0.42
CA ARG A 20 6.76 -6.34 0.34
C ARG A 20 6.82 -5.81 1.77
N ALA A 21 6.81 -6.70 2.75
CA ALA A 21 7.08 -6.32 4.12
C ALA A 21 8.55 -5.89 4.28
N GLY A 22 8.75 -4.72 4.87
CA GLY A 22 10.04 -4.16 5.26
C GLY A 22 10.30 -4.40 6.74
N THR A 23 10.79 -3.38 7.44
CA THR A 23 11.03 -3.43 8.88
C THR A 23 9.73 -3.50 9.68
N ALA A 24 9.77 -4.21 10.81
CA ALA A 24 8.68 -4.27 11.79
C ALA A 24 9.12 -3.74 13.15
N PRO A 25 9.29 -2.41 13.32
CA PRO A 25 9.47 -1.83 14.64
C PRO A 25 8.21 -2.05 15.50
N ASP A 26 8.37 -2.14 16.82
CA ASP A 26 7.28 -2.51 17.74
C ASP A 26 6.00 -1.69 17.48
N GLY A 27 4.91 -2.39 17.15
CA GLY A 27 3.59 -1.82 16.90
C GLY A 27 3.32 -1.34 15.46
N LYS A 28 4.23 -1.50 14.50
CA LYS A 28 4.01 -1.14 13.09
C LYS A 28 4.69 -2.12 12.12
N LEU A 29 4.05 -2.35 10.99
CA LEU A 29 4.64 -3.03 9.83
C LEU A 29 4.85 -2.01 8.71
N THR A 30 6.10 -1.79 8.32
CA THR A 30 6.39 -0.98 7.14
C THR A 30 6.22 -1.84 5.89
N LEU A 31 5.33 -1.44 4.99
CA LEU A 31 5.12 -2.05 3.68
C LEU A 31 5.80 -1.20 2.62
N LYS A 32 6.65 -1.81 1.80
CA LYS A 32 7.22 -1.17 0.61
C LYS A 32 6.38 -1.55 -0.59
N LEU A 33 5.92 -0.56 -1.35
CA LEU A 33 5.29 -0.81 -2.65
C LEU A 33 6.35 -1.24 -3.67
N VAL A 34 6.17 -2.42 -4.26
CA VAL A 34 7.10 -3.01 -5.24
C VAL A 34 6.59 -2.84 -6.65
N ASP A 35 5.28 -3.02 -6.84
CA ASP A 35 4.64 -2.87 -8.14
C ASP A 35 3.21 -2.35 -7.99
N LEU A 36 2.82 -1.50 -8.93
CA LEU A 36 1.45 -0.99 -9.07
C LEU A 36 0.99 -1.25 -10.49
N ARG A 37 0.13 -2.25 -10.66
CA ARG A 37 -0.51 -2.52 -11.94
C ARG A 37 -1.67 -1.55 -12.11
N LEU A 38 -1.39 -0.48 -12.83
CA LEU A 38 -2.34 0.55 -13.22
C LEU A 38 -2.05 0.98 -14.65
N SER A 39 -2.96 0.66 -15.56
CA SER A 39 -2.80 0.90 -17.00
C SER A 39 -3.54 2.14 -17.50
N ASP A 40 -4.61 2.52 -16.82
CA ASP A 40 -5.47 3.65 -17.20
C ASP A 40 -6.07 4.30 -15.93
N VAL A 41 -6.13 5.63 -15.93
CA VAL A 41 -6.85 6.45 -14.95
C VAL A 41 -7.70 7.45 -15.69
N SER A 42 -9.01 7.25 -15.70
CA SER A 42 -9.96 8.08 -16.43
C SER A 42 -10.86 8.85 -15.47
N PHE A 43 -11.20 10.10 -15.82
CA PHE A 43 -12.13 10.93 -15.05
C PHE A 43 -13.45 11.04 -15.78
N LEU A 44 -14.47 10.31 -15.30
CA LEU A 44 -15.81 10.36 -15.85
C LEU A 44 -16.54 11.59 -15.30
N PRO A 45 -16.99 12.54 -16.13
CA PRO A 45 -17.73 13.71 -15.65
C PRO A 45 -19.08 13.29 -15.08
N LEU A 46 -19.41 13.79 -13.89
CA LEU A 46 -20.70 13.59 -13.22
C LEU A 46 -21.63 14.80 -13.34
N SER A 47 -21.09 15.98 -13.63
CA SER A 47 -21.86 17.21 -13.85
C SER A 47 -21.75 17.71 -15.29
N VAL A 48 -22.77 18.45 -15.77
CA VAL A 48 -22.78 19.03 -17.12
C VAL A 48 -21.59 19.98 -17.33
N ALA A 49 -21.23 20.75 -16.30
CA ALA A 49 -20.08 21.65 -16.33
C ALA A 49 -18.73 20.90 -16.44
N ALA A 50 -18.68 19.63 -16.03
CA ALA A 50 -17.50 18.79 -16.10
C ALA A 50 -17.31 18.12 -17.47
N VAL A 51 -18.35 18.02 -18.32
CA VAL A 51 -18.29 17.31 -19.61
C VAL A 51 -17.17 17.82 -20.54
N PRO A 52 -16.99 19.15 -20.76
CA PRO A 52 -15.95 19.63 -21.67
C PRO A 52 -14.54 19.24 -21.21
N VAL A 53 -14.31 19.27 -19.90
CA VAL A 53 -13.03 18.92 -19.27
C VAL A 53 -12.86 17.39 -19.20
N GLY A 54 -13.94 16.64 -19.01
CA GLY A 54 -13.95 15.17 -18.96
C GLY A 54 -13.51 14.52 -20.27
N ILE A 55 -13.87 15.11 -21.42
CA ILE A 55 -13.40 14.63 -22.72
C ILE A 55 -11.89 14.83 -22.86
N LEU A 56 -11.38 15.99 -22.42
CA LEU A 56 -9.95 16.29 -22.46
C LEU A 56 -9.15 15.40 -21.48
N SER A 57 -9.71 15.11 -20.31
CA SER A 57 -9.06 14.28 -19.30
C SER A 57 -8.96 12.80 -19.72
N MET A 58 -9.89 12.29 -20.54
CA MET A 58 -9.77 10.95 -21.13
C MET A 58 -8.53 10.79 -22.02
N LEU A 59 -8.09 11.85 -22.71
CA LEU A 59 -6.85 11.81 -23.50
C LEU A 59 -5.60 11.67 -22.63
N LEU A 60 -5.70 12.07 -21.36
CA LEU A 60 -4.61 12.01 -20.39
C LEU A 60 -4.62 10.70 -19.59
N SER A 61 -5.49 9.74 -19.92
CA SER A 61 -5.74 8.61 -19.03
C SER A 61 -4.52 7.71 -18.79
N LYS A 62 -3.83 7.33 -19.87
CA LYS A 62 -2.60 6.53 -19.84
C LYS A 62 -1.41 7.30 -19.26
N PRO A 63 -1.13 8.56 -19.67
CA PRO A 63 -0.12 9.39 -19.02
C PRO A 63 -0.36 9.54 -17.51
N THR A 64 -1.62 9.71 -17.09
CA THR A 64 -2.01 9.81 -15.68
C THR A 64 -1.68 8.52 -14.95
N ALA A 65 -2.03 7.36 -15.52
CA ALA A 65 -1.65 6.06 -14.94
C ALA A 65 -0.12 5.90 -14.79
N SER A 66 0.67 6.35 -15.75
CA SER A 66 2.13 6.34 -15.64
C SER A 66 2.63 7.23 -14.51
N ALA A 67 2.15 8.47 -14.45
CA ALA A 67 2.53 9.43 -13.41
C ALA A 67 2.15 8.92 -12.01
N VAL A 68 0.98 8.29 -11.87
CA VAL A 68 0.55 7.67 -10.61
C VAL A 68 1.49 6.52 -10.21
N ARG A 69 1.86 5.63 -11.15
CA ARG A 69 2.83 4.56 -10.88
C ARG A 69 4.18 5.11 -10.43
N GLU A 70 4.70 6.11 -11.14
CA GLU A 70 5.98 6.75 -10.80
C GLU A 70 5.95 7.41 -9.42
N PHE A 71 4.85 8.10 -9.08
CA PHE A 71 4.69 8.74 -7.77
C PHE A 71 4.73 7.74 -6.61
N PHE A 72 4.15 6.57 -6.80
CA PHE A 72 4.01 5.54 -5.77
C PHE A 72 5.17 4.53 -5.75
N THR A 73 6.00 4.47 -6.78
CA THR A 73 7.18 3.59 -6.80
C THR A 73 8.12 3.97 -5.64
N ASP A 74 8.61 2.96 -4.93
CA ASP A 74 9.48 3.09 -3.74
C ASP A 74 8.85 3.77 -2.51
N GLN A 75 7.56 4.11 -2.53
CA GLN A 75 6.88 4.60 -1.33
C GLN A 75 6.72 3.50 -0.29
N THR A 76 6.78 3.91 0.97
CA THR A 76 6.53 3.04 2.13
C THR A 76 5.26 3.46 2.84
N LEU A 77 4.49 2.47 3.30
CA LEU A 77 3.30 2.67 4.11
C LEU A 77 3.49 1.98 5.46
N ASP A 78 3.34 2.73 6.54
CA ASP A 78 3.31 2.15 7.88
C ASP A 78 1.89 1.68 8.22
N VAL A 79 1.73 0.38 8.41
CA VAL A 79 0.49 -0.23 8.88
C VAL A 79 0.60 -0.44 10.39
N PRO A 80 -0.28 0.17 11.21
CA PRO A 80 -0.27 -0.07 12.64
C PRO A 80 -0.65 -1.51 12.94
N LEU A 81 0.06 -2.12 13.89
CA LEU A 81 -0.23 -3.47 14.35
C LEU A 81 -0.86 -3.41 15.74
N PRO A 82 -1.93 -4.19 15.99
CA PRO A 82 -2.57 -4.23 17.30
C PRO A 82 -1.67 -4.85 18.37
N GLN A 83 -0.67 -5.63 17.97
CA GLN A 83 0.31 -6.26 18.85
C GLN A 83 1.71 -6.20 18.22
N PRO A 84 2.78 -6.07 19.03
CA PRO A 84 4.14 -6.13 18.52
C PRO A 84 4.45 -7.48 17.85
N LEU A 85 5.27 -7.47 16.80
CA LEU A 85 5.81 -8.69 16.15
C LEU A 85 7.06 -9.23 16.87
N GLY A 86 7.24 -8.83 18.13
CA GLY A 86 8.35 -9.22 18.97
C GLY A 86 7.93 -9.29 20.43
N THR A 87 8.76 -9.98 21.22
CA THR A 87 8.59 -10.10 22.66
C THR A 87 9.94 -9.96 23.35
N SER A 88 9.92 -9.55 24.61
CA SER A 88 11.10 -9.59 25.46
C SER A 88 10.82 -10.35 26.75
N PHE A 89 11.83 -11.05 27.24
CA PHE A 89 11.76 -11.75 28.51
C PHE A 89 13.09 -11.67 29.26
N PRO A 90 13.05 -11.66 30.60
CA PRO A 90 14.25 -11.63 31.42
C PRO A 90 15.01 -12.97 31.36
N ALA A 91 16.33 -12.89 31.25
CA ALA A 91 17.27 -14.00 31.32
C ALA A 91 18.43 -13.62 32.27
N GLY A 92 18.20 -13.80 33.57
CA GLY A 92 19.11 -13.32 34.62
C GLY A 92 19.08 -11.79 34.72
N ASP A 93 20.27 -11.17 34.68
CA ASP A 93 20.44 -9.71 34.67
C ASP A 93 20.32 -9.09 33.26
N THR A 94 19.96 -9.90 32.27
CA THR A 94 19.88 -9.53 30.85
C THR A 94 18.44 -9.64 30.34
N GLU A 95 18.06 -8.79 29.38
CA GLU A 95 16.80 -8.90 28.65
C GLU A 95 17.06 -9.53 27.28
N VAL A 96 16.39 -10.63 26.96
CA VAL A 96 16.45 -11.25 25.64
C VAL A 96 15.30 -10.73 24.80
N LYS A 97 15.59 -10.21 23.61
CA LYS A 97 14.58 -9.74 22.66
C LYS A 97 14.47 -10.69 21.49
N VAL A 98 13.24 -11.11 21.19
CA VAL A 98 12.91 -11.94 20.03
C VAL A 98 12.05 -11.11 19.10
N ARG A 99 12.49 -10.90 17.85
CA ARG A 99 11.79 -10.08 16.84
C ARG A 99 11.85 -10.72 15.47
N LEU A 100 11.05 -10.22 14.53
CA LEU A 100 11.12 -10.58 13.11
C LEU A 100 11.83 -9.46 12.33
N ASP A 101 13.09 -9.67 11.93
CA ASP A 101 13.87 -8.65 11.20
C ASP A 101 13.44 -8.50 9.73
N GLN A 102 12.83 -9.54 9.16
CA GLN A 102 12.38 -9.58 7.77
C GLN A 102 11.06 -10.36 7.67
N PRO A 103 9.94 -9.75 8.07
CA PRO A 103 8.64 -10.37 7.93
C PRO A 103 8.32 -10.66 6.45
N GLU A 104 7.74 -11.82 6.20
CA GLU A 104 7.15 -12.25 4.95
C GLU A 104 5.63 -12.14 5.06
N LEU A 105 4.98 -11.72 3.98
CA LEU A 105 3.53 -11.64 3.89
C LEU A 105 2.99 -12.89 3.21
N GLY A 106 2.08 -13.57 3.88
CA GLY A 106 1.32 -14.70 3.34
C GLY A 106 -0.18 -14.43 3.40
N SER A 107 -0.97 -15.27 2.73
CA SER A 107 -2.41 -15.31 2.91
C SER A 107 -2.87 -16.74 3.17
N HIS A 108 -3.73 -16.93 4.17
CA HIS A 108 -4.40 -18.19 4.42
C HIS A 108 -5.87 -17.93 4.71
N ASN A 109 -6.77 -18.51 3.90
CA ASN A 109 -8.22 -18.34 4.02
C ASN A 109 -8.67 -16.86 4.08
N GLY A 110 -8.00 -15.98 3.32
CA GLY A 110 -8.30 -14.54 3.30
C GLY A 110 -7.74 -13.75 4.48
N MET A 111 -7.05 -14.39 5.43
CA MET A 111 -6.31 -13.70 6.48
C MET A 111 -4.90 -13.38 6.01
N LEU A 112 -4.45 -12.14 6.27
CA LEU A 112 -3.04 -11.76 6.13
C LEU A 112 -2.24 -12.45 7.23
N MET A 113 -1.24 -13.22 6.83
CA MET A 113 -0.28 -13.83 7.74
C MET A 113 1.04 -13.08 7.64
N ILE A 114 1.66 -12.85 8.80
CA ILE A 114 3.01 -12.30 8.90
C ILE A 114 3.87 -13.40 9.51
N SER A 115 4.86 -13.87 8.76
CA SER A 115 5.85 -14.88 9.21
C SER A 115 7.25 -14.33 9.03
N GLY A 116 8.29 -15.02 9.51
CA GLY A 116 9.67 -14.60 9.26
C GLY A 116 10.66 -15.38 10.11
N THR A 117 11.94 -15.09 9.91
CA THR A 117 13.00 -15.66 10.74
C THR A 117 13.14 -14.83 12.01
N PRO A 118 13.06 -15.44 13.20
CA PRO A 118 13.27 -14.73 14.45
C PRO A 118 14.74 -14.33 14.59
N SER A 119 14.99 -13.07 14.93
CA SER A 119 16.27 -12.57 15.43
C SER A 119 16.24 -12.56 16.96
N VAL A 120 17.37 -12.92 17.56
CA VAL A 120 17.55 -12.93 19.02
C VAL A 120 18.75 -12.07 19.35
N SER A 121 18.56 -11.09 20.24
CA SER A 121 19.61 -10.16 20.71
C SER A 121 19.47 -9.87 22.20
#